data_AF-A0A7X7KLB1-F1
#
_entry.id   AF-A0A7X7KLB1-F1
#
_cell.length_a   1.000
_cell.length_b   1.000
_cell.length_c   1.000
_cell.angle_alpha   90.00
_cell.angle_beta   90.00
_cell.angle_gamma   90.00
#
_symmetry.space_group_name_H-M   'P 1'
#
loop_
_entity.id
_entity.type
_entity.pdbx_description
1 polymer ?
#
loop_
_entity_poly.entity_id
_entity_poly.type
_entity_poly.pdbx_seq_one_letter_code
_entity_poly.pdbx_strand_id
1 'polypeptide(L)'
;MIRCEAALHTTLHARGYEPPRLEIQLEADGGPDGYHVTGTLYVEGLDAWRLDALEAAFARRMGGRCTLSLGPDYEADLLHGDNVEIAARRLAREYALTADELAARAGIAPRTAHSLLTESRRRNRTTAVAIARLGRRIVQRPTVGEMLRRQRTGLGFRHRALVAASIGVELGTLAAWEDDRAPIPPELAADVSRVLGLPEPELRRAIGPARFPEALRAAMTRLGLTPSALANRIGVSAQTVQWWLAGKGMPNARLTDRIGHITGVVPDSA
;
A
#
# COMPACT_ATOMS: atom_id res chain seq x y z
N MET A 1 3.09 33.87 -2.91
CA MET A 1 2.56 32.54 -2.50
C MET A 1 1.09 32.54 -2.85
N ILE A 2 0.55 31.49 -3.48
CA ILE A 2 -0.89 31.45 -3.79
C ILE A 2 -1.58 30.69 -2.66
N ARG A 3 -2.39 31.40 -1.87
CA ARG A 3 -3.30 30.82 -0.89
C ARG A 3 -4.60 30.48 -1.60
N CYS A 4 -5.22 29.38 -1.18
CA CYS A 4 -6.42 28.86 -1.80
C CYS A 4 -7.39 28.41 -0.72
N GLU A 5 -8.63 28.87 -0.79
CA GLU A 5 -9.75 28.37 0.00
C GLU A 5 -10.76 27.70 -0.93
N ALA A 6 -11.25 26.53 -0.55
CA ALA A 6 -12.12 25.72 -1.40
C ALA A 6 -13.39 25.34 -0.63
N ALA A 7 -14.55 25.57 -1.24
CA ALA A 7 -15.87 25.29 -0.70
C ALA A 7 -16.67 24.42 -1.68
N LEU A 8 -17.23 23.32 -1.19
CA LEU A 8 -18.10 22.44 -1.98
C LEU A 8 -19.55 22.81 -1.70
N HIS A 9 -20.27 23.22 -2.74
CA HIS A 9 -21.68 23.60 -2.68
C HIS A 9 -22.52 22.54 -3.39
N THR A 10 -23.62 22.12 -2.77
CA THR A 10 -24.66 21.32 -3.43
C THR A 10 -26.03 21.72 -2.86
N THR A 11 -27.04 21.77 -3.71
CA THR A 11 -28.41 22.09 -3.33
C THR A 11 -29.26 20.83 -3.37
N LEU A 12 -29.93 20.51 -2.27
CA LEU A 12 -30.87 19.40 -2.18
C LEU A 12 -32.29 19.87 -2.48
N HIS A 13 -32.92 19.27 -3.49
CA HIS A 13 -34.31 19.51 -3.89
C HIS A 13 -35.17 18.27 -3.61
N ALA A 14 -36.49 18.46 -3.55
CA ALA A 14 -37.43 17.36 -3.30
C ALA A 14 -37.39 16.23 -4.36
N ARG A 15 -36.85 16.49 -5.55
CA ARG A 15 -36.76 15.53 -6.67
C ARG A 15 -35.33 15.07 -6.99
N GLY A 16 -34.33 15.45 -6.19
CA GLY A 16 -32.92 15.14 -6.44
C GLY A 16 -31.99 16.23 -5.93
N TYR A 17 -30.69 16.14 -6.22
CA TYR A 17 -29.70 17.14 -5.85
C TYR A 17 -29.07 17.77 -7.09
N GLU A 18 -28.65 19.03 -6.97
CA GLU A 18 -27.80 19.66 -7.98
C GLU A 18 -26.39 19.05 -7.94
N PRO A 19 -25.76 18.79 -9.09
CA PRO A 19 -24.37 18.33 -9.15
C PRO A 19 -23.49 19.22 -8.27
N PRO A 20 -22.60 18.66 -7.45
CA PRO A 20 -21.79 19.47 -6.56
C PRO A 20 -20.94 20.45 -7.37
N ARG A 21 -20.72 21.64 -6.83
CA ARG A 21 -19.90 22.70 -7.42
C ARG A 21 -18.80 23.02 -6.44
N LEU A 22 -17.55 22.91 -6.87
CA LEU A 22 -16.41 23.32 -6.05
C LEU A 22 -16.04 24.73 -6.45
N GLU A 23 -16.23 25.64 -5.50
CA GLU A 23 -15.77 27.02 -5.57
C GLU A 23 -14.39 27.10 -4.93
N ILE A 24 -13.47 27.75 -5.62
CA ILE A 24 -12.09 27.85 -5.19
C ILE A 24 -11.66 29.30 -5.31
N GLN A 25 -11.47 29.94 -4.17
CA GLN A 25 -10.93 31.29 -4.09
C GLN A 25 -9.41 31.21 -4.07
N LEU A 26 -8.80 31.86 -5.05
CA LEU A 26 -7.36 31.96 -5.21
C LEU A 26 -6.96 33.36 -4.79
N GLU A 27 -6.07 33.45 -3.81
CA GLU A 27 -5.43 34.70 -3.38
C GLU A 27 -3.94 34.59 -3.66
N ALA A 28 -3.45 35.40 -4.59
CA ALA A 28 -2.02 35.60 -4.77
C ALA A 28 -1.60 36.88 -4.07
N ASP A 29 -0.83 36.76 -2.98
CA ASP A 29 -0.11 37.90 -2.43
C ASP A 29 1.01 38.26 -3.40
N GLY A 30 0.80 39.39 -4.08
CA GLY A 30 1.83 40.11 -4.79
C GLY A 30 2.97 40.43 -3.83
N GLY A 31 4.21 40.18 -4.25
CA GLY A 31 5.37 40.62 -3.49
C GLY A 31 5.41 42.15 -3.33
N PRO A 32 6.52 42.69 -2.79
CA PRO A 32 6.64 44.11 -2.44
C PRO A 32 6.32 45.13 -3.56
N ASP A 33 6.28 44.70 -4.83
CA ASP A 33 6.07 45.56 -6.00
C ASP A 33 4.80 45.31 -6.85
N GLY A 34 3.83 44.44 -6.48
CA GLY A 34 2.68 44.35 -7.39
C GLY A 34 1.59 43.30 -7.18
N TYR A 35 0.37 43.84 -7.19
CA TYR A 35 -0.96 43.29 -7.46
C TYR A 35 -1.41 42.07 -6.64
N HIS A 36 -2.44 42.30 -5.82
CA HIS A 36 -3.31 41.24 -5.33
C HIS A 36 -4.18 40.74 -6.48
N VAL A 37 -4.05 39.45 -6.79
CA VAL A 37 -4.95 38.79 -7.73
C VAL A 37 -5.86 37.88 -6.94
N THR A 38 -7.14 38.24 -6.91
CA THR A 38 -8.22 37.38 -6.41
C THR A 38 -8.98 36.80 -7.59
N GLY A 39 -9.18 35.49 -7.58
CA GLY A 39 -9.91 34.80 -8.65
C GLY A 39 -10.74 33.66 -8.10
N THR A 40 -11.93 33.47 -8.65
CA THR A 40 -12.80 32.33 -8.30
C THR A 40 -12.79 31.32 -9.43
N LEU A 41 -12.41 30.09 -9.13
CA LEU A 41 -12.47 28.98 -10.06
C LEU A 41 -13.61 28.04 -9.67
N TYR A 42 -14.50 27.80 -10.62
CA TYR A 42 -15.60 26.85 -10.47
C TYR A 42 -15.26 25.55 -11.19
N VAL A 43 -15.35 24.43 -10.46
CA VAL A 43 -15.24 23.08 -11.02
C VAL A 43 -16.61 22.42 -10.93
N GLU A 44 -17.17 22.09 -12.10
CA GLU A 44 -18.46 21.45 -12.28
C GLU A 44 -18.29 20.20 -13.16
N GLY A 45 -19.24 19.26 -13.08
CA GLY A 45 -19.28 18.10 -13.98
C GLY A 45 -18.13 17.10 -13.80
N LEU A 46 -17.59 16.96 -12.59
CA LEU A 46 -16.66 15.87 -12.30
C LEU A 46 -17.43 14.55 -12.14
N ASP A 47 -17.13 13.58 -13.01
CA ASP A 47 -17.64 12.21 -12.91
C ASP A 47 -17.28 11.54 -11.57
N ALA A 48 -16.18 11.98 -10.96
CA ALA A 48 -15.77 11.60 -9.60
C ALA A 48 -15.00 12.72 -8.91
N TRP A 49 -15.36 13.03 -7.66
CA TRP A 49 -14.68 13.98 -6.77
C TRP A 49 -13.36 13.42 -6.22
N ARG A 50 -12.44 13.07 -7.12
CA ARG A 50 -11.11 12.54 -6.82
C ARG A 50 -10.06 13.64 -7.01
N LEU A 51 -9.05 13.66 -6.15
CA LEU A 51 -7.97 14.67 -6.18
C LEU A 51 -7.28 14.73 -7.54
N ASP A 52 -7.03 13.58 -8.17
CA ASP A 52 -6.40 13.48 -9.49
C ASP A 52 -7.27 14.15 -10.59
N ALA A 53 -8.59 14.04 -10.50
CA ALA A 53 -9.52 14.64 -11.46
C ALA A 53 -9.59 16.17 -11.29
N LEU A 54 -9.51 16.63 -10.04
CA LEU A 54 -9.38 18.05 -9.70
C LEU A 54 -8.08 18.62 -10.26
N GLU A 55 -6.93 17.99 -10.03
CA GLU A 55 -5.64 18.45 -10.57
C GLU A 55 -5.64 18.55 -12.10
N ALA A 56 -6.23 17.57 -12.79
CA ALA A 56 -6.36 17.59 -14.24
C ALA A 56 -7.28 18.74 -14.73
N ALA A 57 -8.33 19.07 -13.97
CA ALA A 57 -9.17 20.23 -14.27
C ALA A 57 -8.39 21.55 -14.06
N PHE A 58 -7.63 21.66 -12.99
CA PHE A 58 -6.77 22.81 -12.72
C PHE A 58 -5.67 23.00 -13.77
N ALA A 59 -4.96 21.94 -14.13
CA ALA A 59 -3.90 22.00 -15.13
C ALA A 59 -4.43 22.46 -16.50
N ARG A 60 -5.63 21.98 -16.89
CA ARG A 60 -6.32 22.43 -18.11
C ARG A 60 -6.68 23.91 -18.09
N ARG A 61 -7.06 24.45 -16.92
CA ARG A 61 -7.61 25.80 -16.79
C ARG A 61 -6.56 26.88 -16.49
N MET A 62 -5.46 26.51 -15.84
CA MET A 62 -4.36 27.40 -15.48
C MET A 62 -3.20 27.39 -16.50
N GLY A 63 -3.27 26.56 -17.54
CA GLY A 63 -2.27 26.52 -18.62
C GLY A 63 -0.88 26.01 -18.20
N GLY A 64 -0.77 25.30 -17.07
CA GLY A 64 0.50 24.82 -16.52
C GLY A 64 0.35 23.62 -15.58
N ARG A 65 1.48 23.04 -15.18
CA ARG A 65 1.51 21.97 -14.17
C ARG A 65 1.10 22.54 -12.81
N CYS A 66 -0.14 22.27 -12.40
CA CYS A 66 -0.64 22.56 -11.06
C CYS A 66 -0.45 21.32 -10.18
N THR A 67 0.07 21.50 -8.97
CA THR A 67 0.15 20.44 -7.95
C THR A 67 -0.69 20.90 -6.76
N LEU A 68 -1.81 20.24 -6.52
CA LEU A 68 -2.63 20.49 -5.34
C LEU A 68 -2.00 19.80 -4.13
N SER A 69 -1.25 20.54 -3.32
CA SER A 69 -0.83 20.07 -2.01
C SER A 69 -1.99 20.21 -1.03
N LEU A 70 -2.29 19.15 -0.31
CA LEU A 70 -3.18 19.21 0.84
C LEU A 70 -2.47 20.05 1.93
N GLY A 71 -3.22 20.78 2.75
CA GLY A 71 -2.63 21.67 3.77
C GLY A 71 -1.67 20.94 4.72
N PRO A 72 -0.79 21.67 5.44
CA PRO A 72 0.22 21.08 6.34
C PRO A 72 -0.38 20.14 7.40
N ASP A 73 -1.58 20.44 7.90
CA ASP A 73 -2.28 19.61 8.89
C ASP A 73 -2.72 18.27 8.29
N TYR A 74 -3.13 18.26 7.03
CA TYR A 74 -3.55 17.06 6.31
C TYR A 74 -2.35 16.21 5.85
N GLU A 75 -1.21 16.84 5.55
CA GLU A 75 0.07 16.14 5.32
C GLU A 75 0.54 15.42 6.59
N ALA A 76 0.46 16.09 7.75
CA ALA A 76 0.83 15.50 9.04
C ALA A 76 -0.08 14.32 9.42
N ASP A 77 -1.39 14.42 9.23
CA ASP A 77 -2.34 13.33 9.50
C ASP A 77 -2.10 12.10 8.61
N LEU A 78 -1.87 12.29 7.31
CA LEU A 78 -1.59 11.21 6.37
C LEU A 78 -0.26 10.50 6.63
N LEU A 79 0.74 11.26 7.06
CA LEU A 79 2.03 10.71 7.45
C LEU A 79 1.99 10.17 8.89
N HIS A 80 0.92 10.39 9.66
CA HIS A 80 0.80 10.06 11.09
C HIS A 80 1.87 10.74 11.95
N GLY A 81 2.22 11.98 11.61
CA GLY A 81 3.31 12.73 12.27
C GLY A 81 4.72 12.25 11.88
N ASP A 82 4.84 11.23 11.02
CA ASP A 82 6.13 10.78 10.51
C ASP A 82 6.74 11.82 9.58
N ASN A 83 8.08 11.89 9.59
CA ASN A 83 8.77 12.55 8.50
C ASN A 83 8.64 11.72 7.20
N VAL A 84 8.87 12.37 6.06
CA VAL A 84 8.70 11.77 4.72
C VAL A 84 9.44 10.44 4.54
N GLU A 85 10.60 10.29 5.17
CA GLU A 85 11.44 9.10 5.06
C GLU A 85 10.86 7.94 5.85
N ILE A 86 10.42 8.19 7.08
CA ILE A 86 9.78 7.20 7.94
C ILE A 86 8.48 6.73 7.27
N ALA A 87 7.68 7.66 6.73
CA ALA A 87 6.47 7.31 6.00
C ALA A 87 6.75 6.51 4.72
N ALA A 88 7.77 6.88 3.94
CA ALA A 88 8.16 6.13 2.73
C ALA A 88 8.63 4.71 3.08
N ARG A 89 9.45 4.55 4.13
CA ARG A 89 9.92 3.24 4.61
C ARG A 89 8.78 2.41 5.21
N ARG A 90 7.81 3.04 5.90
CA ARG A 90 6.60 2.40 6.39
C ARG A 90 5.80 1.82 5.23
N LEU A 91 5.45 2.66 4.25
CA LEU A 91 4.70 2.23 3.06
C LEU A 91 5.45 1.16 2.25
N ALA A 92 6.76 1.29 2.06
CA ALA A 92 7.54 0.28 1.35
C ALA A 92 7.54 -1.08 2.07
N ARG A 93 7.64 -1.09 3.41
CA ARG A 93 7.58 -2.33 4.20
C ARG A 93 6.19 -2.95 4.25
N GLU A 94 5.17 -2.11 4.46
CA GLU A 94 3.77 -2.52 4.57
C GLU A 94 3.29 -3.15 3.26
N TYR A 95 3.68 -2.57 2.13
CA TYR A 95 3.24 -2.99 0.79
C TYR A 95 4.32 -3.73 -0.02
N ALA A 96 5.42 -4.15 0.63
CA ALA A 96 6.55 -4.86 0.03
C ALA A 96 7.05 -4.24 -1.29
N LEU A 97 7.17 -2.91 -1.33
CA LEU A 97 7.57 -2.18 -2.53
C LEU A 97 9.09 -2.09 -2.64
N THR A 98 9.62 -2.37 -3.82
CA THR A 98 10.99 -1.99 -4.19
C THR A 98 11.13 -0.48 -4.35
N ALA A 99 12.37 0.03 -4.40
CA ALA A 99 12.63 1.46 -4.65
C ALA A 99 12.02 1.93 -5.98
N ASP A 100 12.11 1.11 -7.03
CA ASP A 100 11.60 1.45 -8.35
C ASP A 100 10.06 1.43 -8.40
N GLU A 101 9.43 0.48 -7.71
CA GLU A 101 7.98 0.45 -7.59
C GLU A 101 7.46 1.61 -6.74
N LEU A 102 8.16 1.96 -5.65
CA LEU A 102 7.87 3.15 -4.86
C LEU A 102 7.97 4.40 -5.72
N ALA A 103 9.03 4.52 -6.53
CA ALA A 103 9.25 5.63 -7.44
C ALA A 103 8.11 5.78 -8.45
N ALA A 104 7.79 4.70 -9.15
CA ALA A 104 6.73 4.65 -10.15
C ALA A 104 5.36 4.99 -9.55
N ARG A 105 5.05 4.48 -8.36
CA ARG A 105 3.75 4.68 -7.73
C ARG A 105 3.59 6.05 -7.07
N ALA A 106 4.67 6.60 -6.50
CA ALA A 106 4.66 7.96 -5.95
C ALA A 106 4.87 9.05 -7.01
N GLY A 107 5.29 8.69 -8.23
CA GLY A 107 5.61 9.66 -9.28
C GLY A 107 6.88 10.46 -9.00
N ILE A 108 7.86 9.82 -8.34
CA ILE A 108 9.16 10.42 -8.00
C ILE A 108 10.28 9.72 -8.78
N ALA A 109 11.45 10.36 -8.87
CA ALA A 109 12.59 9.74 -9.53
C ALA A 109 13.09 8.49 -8.77
N PRO A 110 13.53 7.41 -9.46
CA PRO A 110 14.08 6.20 -8.82
C PRO A 110 15.18 6.48 -7.81
N ARG A 111 16.10 7.40 -8.14
CA ARG A 111 17.17 7.83 -7.23
C ARG A 111 16.63 8.48 -5.95
N THR A 112 15.52 9.20 -6.03
CA THR A 112 14.86 9.81 -4.88
C THR A 112 14.23 8.74 -3.99
N ALA A 113 13.54 7.76 -4.58
CA ALA A 113 12.96 6.64 -3.84
C ALA A 113 14.05 5.79 -3.16
N HIS A 114 15.14 5.48 -3.86
CA HIS A 114 16.27 4.76 -3.28
C HIS A 114 16.84 5.50 -2.07
N SER A 115 17.10 6.81 -2.20
CA SER A 115 17.60 7.62 -1.08
C SER A 115 16.62 7.72 0.09
N LEU A 116 15.29 7.75 -0.12
CA LEU A 116 14.31 7.70 0.98
C LEU A 116 14.38 6.37 1.76
N LEU A 117 14.69 5.28 1.08
CA LEU A 117 14.76 3.94 1.69
C LEU A 117 16.11 3.67 2.35
N THR A 118 17.20 4.27 1.87
CA THR A 118 18.58 3.94 2.31
C THR A 118 19.29 5.05 3.08
N GLU A 119 18.92 6.32 2.88
CA GLU A 119 19.57 7.47 3.49
C GLU A 119 18.60 8.25 4.38
N SER A 120 19.14 8.95 5.39
CA SER A 120 18.37 9.90 6.22
C SER A 120 18.83 11.33 5.88
N ARG A 121 18.12 11.99 4.95
CA ARG A 121 18.30 13.38 4.53
C ARG A 121 16.97 14.12 4.45
N ARG A 122 16.86 15.29 5.07
CA ARG A 122 15.71 16.20 4.90
C ARG A 122 15.41 16.43 3.41
N ARG A 123 14.22 16.01 2.95
CA ARG A 123 13.73 16.21 1.58
C ARG A 123 12.71 17.34 1.51
N ASN A 124 12.53 17.86 0.28
CA ASN A 124 11.66 18.98 -0.02
C ASN A 124 10.16 18.62 0.07
N ARG A 125 9.32 19.66 0.14
CA ARG A 125 7.85 19.55 0.26
C ARG A 125 7.19 18.75 -0.86
N THR A 126 7.71 18.81 -2.08
CA THR A 126 7.21 18.03 -3.23
C THR A 126 7.30 16.52 -2.99
N THR A 127 8.37 16.07 -2.34
CA THR A 127 8.55 14.64 -1.99
C THR A 127 7.56 14.22 -0.91
N ALA A 128 7.28 15.08 0.07
CA ALA A 128 6.28 14.85 1.11
C ALA A 128 4.88 14.63 0.50
N VAL A 129 4.48 15.53 -0.40
CA VAL A 129 3.18 15.47 -1.09
C VAL A 129 3.04 14.19 -1.91
N ALA A 130 4.10 13.78 -2.62
CA ALA A 130 4.10 12.56 -3.43
C ALA A 130 3.92 11.29 -2.57
N ILE A 131 4.62 11.20 -1.44
CA ILE A 131 4.50 10.09 -0.50
C ILE A 131 3.14 10.08 0.21
N ALA A 132 2.62 11.24 0.62
CA ALA A 132 1.29 11.35 1.20
C ALA A 132 0.18 10.93 0.20
N ARG A 133 0.32 11.29 -1.08
CA ARG A 133 -0.59 10.83 -2.15
C ARG A 133 -0.51 9.33 -2.38
N LEU A 134 0.69 8.75 -2.34
CA LEU A 134 0.85 7.31 -2.44
C LEU A 134 0.14 6.62 -1.27
N GLY A 135 0.36 7.08 -0.04
CA GLY A 135 -0.36 6.60 1.13
C GLY A 135 -1.88 6.62 0.91
N ARG A 136 -2.44 7.73 0.41
CA ARG A 136 -3.87 7.83 0.09
C ARG A 136 -4.31 6.88 -1.02
N ARG A 137 -3.57 6.77 -2.13
CA ARG A 137 -3.93 5.87 -3.26
C ARG A 137 -3.86 4.41 -2.86
N ILE A 138 -2.93 4.06 -1.97
CA ILE A 138 -2.84 2.73 -1.41
C ILE A 138 -4.01 2.49 -0.43
N VAL A 139 -4.34 3.44 0.45
CA VAL A 139 -5.53 3.38 1.32
C VAL A 139 -6.84 3.26 0.50
N GLN A 140 -6.87 3.79 -0.73
CA GLN A 140 -8.00 3.64 -1.64
C GLN A 140 -8.03 2.29 -2.40
N ARG A 141 -6.94 1.53 -2.45
CA ARG A 141 -6.98 0.13 -2.88
C ARG A 141 -7.34 -0.71 -1.65
N PRO A 142 -8.41 -1.51 -1.70
CA PRO A 142 -8.76 -2.34 -0.56
C PRO A 142 -7.59 -3.27 -0.22
N THR A 143 -7.28 -3.39 1.07
CA THR A 143 -6.29 -4.37 1.54
C THR A 143 -6.73 -5.78 1.15
N VAL A 144 -5.81 -6.75 1.20
CA VAL A 144 -6.18 -8.15 0.96
C VAL A 144 -7.29 -8.57 1.92
N GLY A 145 -7.17 -8.22 3.21
CA GLY A 145 -8.20 -8.52 4.21
C GLY A 145 -9.55 -7.86 3.90
N GLU A 146 -9.55 -6.62 3.42
CA GLU A 146 -10.77 -5.93 3.01
C GLU A 146 -11.39 -6.54 1.74
N MET A 147 -10.57 -6.95 0.76
CA MET A 147 -11.04 -7.66 -0.43
C MET A 147 -11.73 -8.98 -0.05
N LEU A 148 -11.11 -9.79 0.81
CA LEU A 148 -11.69 -11.03 1.30
C LEU A 148 -13.01 -10.79 2.03
N ARG A 149 -13.03 -9.83 2.95
CA ARG A 149 -14.20 -9.51 3.78
C ARG A 149 -15.36 -9.03 2.93
N ARG A 150 -15.13 -8.05 2.03
CA ARG A 150 -16.14 -7.52 1.11
C ARG A 150 -16.72 -8.63 0.27
N GLN A 151 -15.86 -9.45 -0.34
CA GLN A 151 -16.30 -10.53 -1.20
C GLN A 151 -17.10 -11.59 -0.45
N ARG A 152 -16.61 -12.05 0.71
CA ARG A 152 -17.34 -12.98 1.58
C ARG A 152 -18.73 -12.45 1.95
N THR A 153 -18.81 -11.19 2.39
CA THR A 153 -20.10 -10.58 2.76
C THR A 153 -21.02 -10.37 1.56
N GLY A 154 -20.47 -10.05 0.39
CA GLY A 154 -21.21 -9.91 -0.87
C GLY A 154 -21.83 -11.23 -1.35
N LEU A 155 -21.18 -12.36 -1.05
CA LEU A 155 -21.72 -13.70 -1.30
C LEU A 155 -22.72 -14.17 -0.21
N GLY A 156 -23.05 -13.33 0.76
CA GLY A 156 -24.02 -13.64 1.82
C GLY A 156 -23.47 -14.48 2.97
N PHE A 157 -22.18 -14.84 2.95
CA PHE A 157 -21.55 -15.59 4.03
C PHE A 157 -21.31 -14.69 5.23
N ARG A 158 -22.27 -14.62 6.16
CA ARG A 158 -22.14 -13.81 7.39
C ARG A 158 -21.14 -14.41 8.39
N HIS A 159 -20.97 -15.73 8.36
CA HIS A 159 -20.04 -16.45 9.23
C HIS A 159 -18.81 -16.94 8.47
N ARG A 160 -17.62 -16.72 9.04
CA ARG A 160 -16.32 -17.09 8.47
C ARG A 160 -16.07 -18.61 8.42
N ALA A 161 -16.76 -19.39 9.25
CA ALA A 161 -16.48 -20.82 9.46
C ALA A 161 -16.63 -21.66 8.19
N LEU A 162 -17.69 -21.43 7.40
CA LEU A 162 -17.94 -22.19 6.19
C LEU A 162 -16.89 -21.91 5.10
N VAL A 163 -16.47 -20.64 4.97
CA VAL A 163 -15.43 -20.22 4.03
C VAL A 163 -14.07 -20.80 4.44
N ALA A 164 -13.73 -20.70 5.72
CA ALA A 164 -12.48 -21.25 6.26
C ALA A 164 -12.39 -22.77 6.00
N ALA A 165 -13.46 -23.51 6.31
CA ALA A 165 -13.55 -24.94 6.03
C ALA A 165 -13.43 -25.27 4.54
N SER A 166 -14.03 -24.46 3.65
CA SER A 166 -13.99 -24.66 2.19
C SER A 166 -12.61 -24.40 1.57
N ILE A 167 -11.80 -23.56 2.22
CA ILE A 167 -10.39 -23.31 1.85
C ILE A 167 -9.47 -24.36 2.49
N GLY A 168 -9.93 -25.04 3.56
CA GLY A 168 -9.13 -26.00 4.32
C GLY A 168 -8.26 -25.36 5.41
N VAL A 169 -8.69 -24.22 5.97
CA VAL A 169 -7.98 -23.51 7.04
C VAL A 169 -8.85 -23.35 8.29
N GLU A 170 -8.21 -23.10 9.43
CA GLU A 170 -8.92 -22.79 10.66
C GLU A 170 -9.63 -21.44 10.59
N LEU A 171 -10.73 -21.31 11.33
CA LEU A 171 -11.50 -20.06 11.46
C LEU A 171 -10.61 -18.88 11.87
N GLY A 172 -9.70 -19.11 12.82
CA GLY A 172 -8.75 -18.09 13.30
C GLY A 172 -7.81 -17.60 12.21
N THR A 173 -7.40 -18.50 11.30
CA THR A 173 -6.53 -18.17 10.15
C THR A 173 -7.24 -17.23 9.18
N LEU A 174 -8.47 -17.56 8.78
CA LEU A 174 -9.26 -16.68 7.89
C LEU A 174 -9.55 -15.33 8.56
N ALA A 175 -9.85 -15.32 9.86
CA ALA A 175 -10.05 -14.07 10.60
C ALA A 175 -8.78 -13.20 10.62
N ALA A 176 -7.62 -13.82 10.84
CA ALA A 176 -6.34 -13.10 10.81
C ALA A 176 -6.02 -12.52 9.43
N TRP A 177 -6.38 -13.22 8.34
CA TRP A 177 -6.24 -12.68 6.98
C TRP A 177 -7.21 -11.52 6.72
N GLU A 178 -8.48 -11.67 7.07
CA GLU A 178 -9.48 -10.61 6.88
C GLU A 178 -9.21 -9.35 7.69
N ASP A 179 -8.52 -9.47 8.83
CA ASP A 179 -8.11 -8.36 9.68
C ASP A 179 -6.69 -7.85 9.33
N ASP A 180 -6.09 -8.31 8.24
CA ASP A 180 -4.73 -7.99 7.79
C ASP A 180 -3.65 -8.25 8.86
N ARG A 181 -3.93 -9.13 9.83
CA ARG A 181 -2.99 -9.53 10.90
C ARG A 181 -2.05 -10.66 10.49
N ALA A 182 -2.36 -11.36 9.40
CA ALA A 182 -1.50 -12.37 8.82
C ALA A 182 -1.63 -12.36 7.28
N PRO A 183 -0.53 -12.60 6.55
CA PRO A 183 -0.60 -12.73 5.10
C PRO A 183 -1.27 -14.05 4.70
N ILE A 184 -1.86 -14.08 3.51
CA ILE A 184 -2.28 -15.32 2.85
C ILE A 184 -1.03 -15.97 2.25
N PRO A 185 -0.75 -17.26 2.51
CA PRO A 185 0.30 -18.00 1.81
C PRO A 185 0.01 -18.01 0.29
N PRO A 186 0.97 -17.67 -0.60
CA PRO A 186 0.73 -17.61 -2.05
C PRO A 186 0.23 -18.92 -2.66
N GLU A 187 0.57 -20.06 -2.08
CA GLU A 187 0.07 -21.38 -2.46
C GLU A 187 -1.45 -21.53 -2.27
N LEU A 188 -2.05 -20.81 -1.32
CA LEU A 188 -3.49 -20.82 -1.06
C LEU A 188 -4.25 -19.80 -1.92
N ALA A 189 -3.56 -18.99 -2.74
CA ALA A 189 -4.20 -17.96 -3.55
C ALA A 189 -5.24 -18.55 -4.52
N ALA A 190 -4.96 -19.71 -5.12
CA ALA A 190 -5.88 -20.38 -6.03
C ALA A 190 -7.15 -20.89 -5.30
N ASP A 191 -7.00 -21.49 -4.11
CA ASP A 191 -8.13 -21.96 -3.32
C ASP A 191 -8.99 -20.82 -2.78
N VAL A 192 -8.36 -19.75 -2.28
CA VAL A 192 -9.05 -18.54 -1.85
C VAL A 192 -9.81 -17.90 -3.01
N SER A 193 -9.16 -17.79 -4.18
CA SER A 193 -9.79 -17.29 -5.41
C SER A 193 -11.01 -18.12 -5.81
N ARG A 194 -10.87 -19.46 -5.82
CA ARG A 194 -11.95 -20.40 -6.17
C ARG A 194 -13.13 -20.31 -5.20
N VAL A 195 -12.88 -20.26 -3.89
CA VAL A 195 -13.94 -20.26 -2.87
C VAL A 195 -14.66 -18.91 -2.79
N LEU A 196 -13.94 -17.80 -2.93
CA LEU A 196 -14.52 -16.45 -2.83
C LEU A 196 -14.88 -15.83 -4.19
N GLY A 197 -14.57 -16.50 -5.30
CA GLY A 197 -14.81 -15.96 -6.64
C GLY A 197 -14.02 -14.69 -6.94
N LEU A 198 -12.83 -14.53 -6.35
CA LEU A 198 -11.94 -13.40 -6.63
C LEU A 198 -11.09 -13.69 -7.88
N PRO A 199 -10.77 -12.68 -8.72
CA PRO A 199 -9.83 -12.87 -9.82
C PRO A 199 -8.44 -13.27 -9.29
N GLU A 200 -8.01 -14.52 -9.55
CA GLU A 200 -6.73 -15.05 -9.07
C GLU A 200 -5.52 -14.14 -9.40
N PRO A 201 -5.40 -13.56 -10.61
CA PRO A 201 -4.27 -12.68 -10.92
C PRO A 201 -4.21 -11.43 -10.04
N GLU A 202 -5.36 -10.88 -9.64
CA GLU A 202 -5.42 -9.71 -8.76
C GLU A 202 -5.07 -10.08 -7.33
N LEU A 203 -5.59 -11.21 -6.85
CA LEU A 203 -5.28 -11.74 -5.53
C LEU A 203 -3.79 -12.08 -5.41
N ARG A 204 -3.18 -12.73 -6.41
CA ARG A 204 -1.74 -13.02 -6.42
C ARG A 204 -0.88 -11.76 -6.39
N ARG A 205 -1.26 -10.72 -7.15
CA ARG A 205 -0.56 -9.42 -7.10
C ARG A 205 -0.69 -8.75 -5.73
N ALA A 206 -1.84 -8.91 -5.06
CA ALA A 206 -2.09 -8.31 -3.77
C ALA A 206 -1.39 -9.05 -2.62
N ILE A 207 -1.28 -10.38 -2.71
CA ILE A 207 -0.52 -11.22 -1.77
C ILE A 207 0.99 -10.97 -1.92
N GLY A 208 1.46 -10.82 -3.16
CA GLY A 208 2.89 -10.70 -3.47
C GLY A 208 3.64 -12.03 -3.34
N PRO A 209 4.97 -12.04 -3.57
CA PRO A 209 5.80 -13.22 -3.35
C PRO A 209 5.84 -13.59 -1.85
N ALA A 210 5.96 -14.88 -1.54
CA ALA A 210 6.11 -15.33 -0.16
C ALA A 210 7.40 -14.73 0.42
N ARG A 211 7.30 -14.07 1.57
CA ARG A 211 8.47 -13.67 2.36
C ARG A 211 9.27 -14.92 2.75
N PHE A 212 10.59 -14.76 2.86
CA PHE A 212 11.50 -15.89 3.09
C PHE A 212 11.10 -16.81 4.26
N PRO A 213 10.76 -16.31 5.46
CA PRO A 213 10.36 -17.17 6.57
C PRO A 213 9.11 -18.02 6.28
N GLU A 214 8.13 -17.43 5.60
CA GLU A 214 6.88 -18.06 5.18
C GLU A 214 7.14 -19.11 4.10
N ALA A 215 7.91 -18.75 3.07
CA ALA A 215 8.34 -19.66 2.01
C ALA A 215 9.11 -20.86 2.58
N LEU A 216 10.00 -20.62 3.55
CA LEU A 216 10.78 -21.67 4.20
C LEU A 216 9.89 -22.61 5.03
N ARG A 217 8.91 -22.10 5.80
CA ARG A 217 7.93 -22.93 6.51
C ARG A 217 7.12 -23.80 5.56
N ALA A 218 6.63 -23.22 4.47
CA ALA A 218 5.83 -23.94 3.47
C ALA A 218 6.65 -25.07 2.84
N ALA A 219 7.89 -24.79 2.44
CA ALA A 219 8.79 -25.78 1.87
C ALA A 219 9.13 -26.89 2.88
N MET A 220 9.39 -26.55 4.14
CA MET A 220 9.63 -27.54 5.19
C MET A 220 8.42 -28.44 5.42
N THR A 221 7.21 -27.87 5.44
CA THR A 221 5.96 -28.62 5.61
C THR A 221 5.74 -29.59 4.45
N ARG A 222 5.90 -29.12 3.21
CA ARG A 222 5.80 -29.94 2.00
C ARG A 222 6.81 -31.09 1.97
N LEU A 223 7.98 -30.89 2.55
CA LEU A 223 9.06 -31.88 2.61
C LEU A 223 9.04 -32.73 3.89
N GLY A 224 8.07 -32.52 4.80
CA GLY A 224 8.01 -33.22 6.09
C GLY A 224 9.21 -32.92 7.01
N LEU A 225 9.87 -31.77 6.84
CA LEU A 225 11.07 -31.40 7.59
C LEU A 225 10.71 -30.66 8.88
N THR A 226 11.29 -31.10 9.98
CA THR A 226 11.29 -30.34 11.24
C THR A 226 12.42 -29.31 11.23
N PRO A 227 12.35 -28.23 12.04
CA PRO A 227 13.44 -27.27 12.19
C PRO A 227 14.78 -27.91 12.54
N SER A 228 14.76 -28.93 13.41
CA SER A 228 15.93 -29.70 13.81
C SER A 228 16.48 -30.55 12.66
N ALA A 229 15.62 -31.17 11.85
CA ALA A 229 16.04 -31.94 10.68
C ALA A 229 16.69 -31.05 9.61
N LEU A 230 16.12 -29.86 9.36
CA LEU A 230 16.72 -28.89 8.45
C LEU A 230 18.06 -28.38 9.00
N ALA A 231 18.12 -28.04 10.28
CA ALA A 231 19.33 -27.56 10.96
C ALA A 231 20.49 -28.56 10.84
N ASN A 232 20.22 -29.85 11.09
CA ASN A 232 21.20 -30.92 10.95
C ASN A 232 21.71 -31.06 9.51
N ARG A 233 20.83 -30.93 8.50
CA ARG A 233 21.21 -31.06 7.09
C ARG A 233 22.11 -29.92 6.59
N ILE A 234 21.93 -28.71 7.13
CA ILE A 234 22.70 -27.53 6.71
C ILE A 234 23.85 -27.18 7.68
N GLY A 235 23.98 -27.92 8.79
CA GLY A 235 25.05 -27.76 9.77
C GLY A 235 24.92 -26.53 10.66
N VAL A 236 23.71 -26.22 11.15
CA VAL A 236 23.45 -25.12 12.11
C VAL A 236 22.64 -25.62 13.31
N SER A 237 22.41 -24.76 14.29
CA SER A 237 21.54 -25.09 15.43
C SER A 237 20.05 -25.01 15.06
N ALA A 238 19.21 -25.81 15.72
CA ALA A 238 17.75 -25.72 15.57
C ALA A 238 17.20 -24.33 15.95
N GLN A 239 17.86 -23.65 16.91
CA GLN A 239 17.51 -22.29 17.31
C GLN A 239 17.75 -21.28 16.19
N THR A 240 18.83 -21.45 15.42
CA THR A 240 19.13 -20.61 14.25
C THR A 240 18.03 -20.72 13.20
N VAL A 241 17.56 -21.93 12.90
CA VAL A 241 16.43 -22.15 11.98
C VAL A 241 15.16 -21.51 12.54
N GLN A 242 14.87 -21.69 13.83
CA GLN A 242 13.72 -21.06 14.49
C GLN A 242 13.77 -19.52 14.40
N TRP A 243 14.95 -18.91 14.53
CA TRP A 243 15.12 -17.47 14.34
C TRP A 243 14.81 -17.00 12.93
N TRP A 244 15.24 -17.75 11.91
CA TRP A 244 14.90 -17.44 10.52
C TRP A 244 13.40 -17.58 10.26
N LEU A 245 12.77 -18.66 10.74
CA LEU A 245 11.32 -18.84 10.63
C LEU A 245 10.59 -17.70 11.36
N ALA A 246 11.10 -17.23 12.50
CA ALA A 246 10.55 -16.08 13.20
C ALA A 246 10.85 -14.71 12.54
N GLY A 247 11.58 -14.67 11.42
CA GLY A 247 11.96 -13.42 10.74
C GLY A 247 12.97 -12.57 11.51
N LYS A 248 13.66 -13.14 12.51
CA LYS A 248 14.61 -12.43 13.38
C LYS A 248 16.04 -12.34 12.82
N GLY A 249 16.25 -12.83 11.61
CA GLY A 249 17.53 -12.80 10.91
C GLY A 249 17.48 -13.55 9.59
N MET A 250 18.55 -13.45 8.81
CA MET A 250 18.66 -14.06 7.48
C MET A 250 19.88 -15.00 7.44
N PRO A 251 19.82 -16.13 6.71
CA PRO A 251 21.02 -16.91 6.42
C PRO A 251 22.03 -16.09 5.60
N ASN A 252 23.32 -16.36 5.80
CA ASN A 252 24.37 -15.83 4.92
C ASN A 252 24.38 -16.58 3.58
N ALA A 253 25.11 -16.06 2.59
CA ALA A 253 25.14 -16.62 1.22
C ALA A 253 25.39 -18.15 1.18
N ARG A 254 26.35 -18.66 1.94
CA ARG A 254 26.65 -20.10 1.97
C ARG A 254 25.49 -20.94 2.52
N LEU A 255 24.80 -20.43 3.55
CA LEU A 255 23.63 -21.11 4.13
C LEU A 255 22.41 -20.97 3.21
N THR A 256 22.26 -19.83 2.55
CA THR A 256 21.25 -19.59 1.53
C THR A 256 21.33 -20.63 0.41
N ASP A 257 22.52 -20.88 -0.16
CA ASP A 257 22.69 -21.90 -1.21
C ASP A 257 22.30 -23.30 -0.72
N ARG A 258 22.71 -23.66 0.51
CA ARG A 258 22.37 -24.96 1.12
C ARG A 258 20.88 -25.10 1.38
N ILE A 259 20.22 -24.04 1.84
CA ILE A 259 18.77 -24.01 2.03
C ILE A 259 18.08 -24.15 0.68
N GLY A 260 18.48 -23.35 -0.31
CA GLY A 260 17.94 -23.38 -1.67
C GLY A 260 18.06 -24.77 -2.31
N HIS A 261 19.18 -25.46 -2.15
CA HIS A 261 19.37 -26.82 -2.67
C HIS A 261 18.43 -27.85 -2.02
N ILE A 262 18.05 -27.66 -0.75
CA ILE A 262 17.17 -28.61 -0.04
C ILE A 262 15.70 -28.27 -0.22
N THR A 263 15.35 -26.98 -0.13
CA THR A 263 13.97 -26.51 -0.01
C THR A 263 13.45 -25.87 -1.29
N GLY A 264 14.34 -25.47 -2.21
CA GLY A 264 14.02 -24.64 -3.37
C GLY A 264 13.75 -23.17 -3.03
N VAL A 265 13.96 -22.77 -1.76
CA VAL A 265 13.67 -21.41 -1.28
C VAL A 265 14.97 -20.66 -1.05
N VAL A 266 15.04 -19.45 -1.62
CA VAL A 266 16.17 -18.54 -1.50
C VAL A 266 15.63 -17.24 -0.90
N PRO A 267 16.27 -16.62 0.11
CA PRO A 267 15.89 -15.30 0.57
C PRO A 267 16.17 -14.26 -0.51
N ASP A 268 15.28 -13.29 -0.68
CA ASP A 268 15.56 -12.11 -1.49
C ASP A 268 16.75 -11.34 -0.89
N SER A 269 17.74 -11.05 -1.74
CA SER A 269 18.92 -10.26 -1.36
C SER A 269 18.45 -8.88 -0.91
N ALA A 270 18.73 -8.53 0.35
CA ALA A 270 18.48 -7.20 0.93
C ALA A 270 19.31 -6.10 0.27
#